data_AF-A0A9Q4DNB0-F1
#
_entry.id   AF-A0A9Q4DNB0-F1
#
_cell.length_a   1.000
_cell.length_b   1.000
_cell.length_c   1.000
_cell.angle_alpha   90.00
_cell.angle_beta   90.00
_cell.angle_gamma   90.00
#
_symmetry.space_group_name_H-M   'P 1'
#
loop_
_entity.id
_entity.type
_entity.pdbx_description
1 polymer ?
#
loop_
_entity_poly.entity_id
_entity_poly.type
_entity_poly.pdbx_seq_one_letter_code
_entity_poly.pdbx_strand_id
1 'polypeptide(L)'
;MTAVKGLDAILSGGTQFITFEDGKPLTLLFIDWYDDLVGIREHYESTLNPKYVRCPGKDVCPLCAANPGKYPGFKIKFRVFDPKDQKVKFVSLAKTHIQKLNTEFNLEEIDPTKNFVTIYRSGKGASDTSYSARAYRPNGQDKPELQIPNFDEMGIEVPSLEEQITPHTPEAIQGFMDALLAGAAQQQEQFQQMQQQQEQFQQGQYQQQQGQFPPQGQQFQQQGQFQQQNGFPPANQDQQGQTSGRKLPF
;
A
#
# COMPACT_ATOMS: atom_id res chain seq x y z
N MET A 1 -21.48 16.10 -4.96
CA MET A 1 -21.90 15.89 -6.37
C MET A 1 -20.89 14.92 -6.97
N THR A 2 -21.32 13.74 -7.44
CA THR A 2 -20.46 12.56 -7.68
C THR A 2 -20.23 12.28 -9.17
N ALA A 3 -19.96 13.32 -9.96
CA ALA A 3 -19.65 13.16 -11.36
C ALA A 3 -18.44 14.03 -11.70
N VAL A 4 -17.31 13.38 -12.02
CA VAL A 4 -16.09 14.02 -12.47
C VAL A 4 -16.00 13.84 -13.98
N LYS A 5 -15.81 14.93 -14.73
CA LYS A 5 -15.69 14.91 -16.21
C LYS A 5 -14.28 15.33 -16.62
N GLY A 6 -13.72 14.64 -17.60
CA GLY A 6 -12.38 14.90 -18.16
C GLY A 6 -11.35 13.86 -17.71
N LEU A 7 -10.52 13.37 -18.64
CA LEU A 7 -9.55 12.30 -18.39
C LEU A 7 -8.57 12.67 -17.27
N ASP A 8 -8.05 13.90 -17.24
CA ASP A 8 -7.15 14.35 -16.18
C ASP A 8 -7.85 14.39 -14.82
N ALA A 9 -9.11 14.84 -14.75
CA ALA A 9 -9.87 14.87 -13.51
C ALA A 9 -10.30 13.47 -13.03
N ILE A 10 -10.52 12.54 -13.97
CA ILE A 10 -10.79 11.12 -13.68
C ILE A 10 -9.51 10.41 -13.20
N LEU A 11 -8.36 10.70 -13.80
CA LEU A 11 -7.07 10.13 -13.42
C LEU A 11 -6.47 10.80 -12.16
N SER A 12 -6.79 12.08 -11.92
CA SER A 12 -6.37 12.83 -10.73
C SER A 12 -7.38 12.73 -9.59
N GLY A 13 -8.55 12.12 -9.80
CA GLY A 13 -9.73 12.17 -8.93
C GLY A 13 -9.62 11.41 -7.60
N GLY A 14 -8.41 11.06 -7.18
CA GLY A 14 -8.12 10.55 -5.86
C GLY A 14 -7.42 11.60 -5.00
N THR A 15 -7.71 11.60 -3.71
CA THR A 15 -6.92 12.32 -2.70
C THR A 15 -5.43 12.02 -2.91
N GLN A 16 -4.64 13.02 -3.30
CA GLN A 16 -3.22 12.83 -3.57
C GLN A 16 -2.43 12.88 -2.27
N PHE A 17 -1.94 11.72 -1.83
CA PHE A 17 -1.01 11.62 -0.72
C PHE A 17 0.44 11.71 -1.21
N ILE A 18 1.25 12.54 -0.56
CA ILE A 18 2.71 12.50 -0.72
C ILE A 18 3.21 11.14 -0.22
N THR A 19 3.98 10.48 -1.09
CA THR A 19 4.81 9.34 -0.71
C THR A 19 6.24 9.81 -0.66
N PHE A 20 6.82 9.85 0.54
CA PHE A 20 8.24 10.13 0.70
C PHE A 20 9.03 8.85 0.38
N GLU A 21 10.01 8.96 -0.50
CA GLU A 21 10.86 7.83 -0.91
C GLU A 21 12.27 7.96 -0.30
N ASP A 22 12.91 6.81 -0.05
CA ASP A 22 14.28 6.75 0.46
C ASP A 22 15.24 7.46 -0.50
N GLY A 23 16.04 8.41 0.02
CA GLY A 23 17.02 9.14 -0.79
C GLY A 23 16.44 10.10 -1.84
N LYS A 24 15.13 10.36 -1.83
CA LYS A 24 14.48 11.35 -2.72
C LYS A 24 13.85 12.48 -1.91
N PRO A 25 14.61 13.56 -1.62
CA PRO A 25 14.12 14.67 -0.83
C PRO A 25 12.99 15.41 -1.55
N LEU A 26 12.01 15.92 -0.78
CA LEU A 26 10.91 16.72 -1.29
C LEU A 26 10.90 18.08 -0.60
N THR A 27 10.87 19.15 -1.39
CA THR A 27 10.69 20.51 -0.87
C THR A 27 9.21 20.85 -0.88
N LEU A 28 8.67 21.23 0.27
CA LEU A 28 7.24 21.45 0.49
C LEU A 28 7.03 22.71 1.33
N LEU A 29 5.89 23.35 1.16
CA LEU A 29 5.37 24.36 2.10
C LEU A 29 4.24 23.71 2.89
N PHE A 30 4.29 23.77 4.22
CA PHE A 30 3.25 23.16 5.04
C PHE A 30 2.06 24.13 5.11
N ILE A 31 0.85 23.60 4.98
CA ILE A 31 -0.37 24.41 5.12
C ILE A 31 -0.89 24.29 6.55
N ASP A 32 -0.98 23.05 7.05
CA ASP A 32 -1.37 22.80 8.43
C ASP A 32 -0.12 22.50 9.27
N TRP A 33 0.05 23.22 10.39
CA TRP A 33 1.04 22.95 11.41
C TRP A 33 0.57 23.49 12.78
N TYR A 34 1.32 23.21 13.85
CA TYR A 34 0.98 23.62 15.22
C TYR A 34 -0.44 23.21 15.62
N ASP A 35 -1.33 24.19 15.83
CA ASP A 35 -2.71 23.99 16.28
C ASP A 35 -3.63 23.41 15.19
N ASP A 36 -3.22 23.46 13.92
CA ASP A 36 -3.99 22.94 12.78
C ASP A 36 -3.71 21.44 12.52
N LEU A 37 -2.78 20.82 13.25
CA LEU A 37 -2.49 19.39 13.09
C LEU A 37 -3.60 18.53 13.68
N VAL A 38 -4.18 17.67 12.85
CA VAL A 38 -5.22 16.73 13.27
C VAL A 38 -4.68 15.31 13.35
N GLY A 39 -4.79 14.72 14.54
CA GLY A 39 -4.46 13.32 14.80
C GLY A 39 -5.69 12.42 14.77
N ILE A 40 -5.60 11.30 14.07
CA ILE A 40 -6.66 10.29 13.98
C ILE A 40 -6.14 8.90 14.29
N ARG A 41 -7.06 7.97 14.54
CA ARG A 41 -6.76 6.53 14.66
C ARG A 41 -7.29 5.81 13.43
N GLU A 42 -6.47 4.96 12.83
CA GLU A 42 -6.87 4.15 11.67
C GLU A 42 -6.40 2.69 11.81
N HIS A 43 -7.27 1.76 11.43
CA HIS A 43 -6.92 0.37 11.21
C HIS A 43 -6.34 0.24 9.80
N TYR A 44 -5.31 -0.59 9.67
CA TYR A 44 -4.83 -1.05 8.38
C TYR A 44 -5.12 -2.55 8.23
N GLU A 45 -5.95 -2.88 7.23
CA GLU A 45 -6.22 -4.24 6.82
C GLU A 45 -6.03 -4.32 5.30
N SER A 46 -5.03 -5.09 4.85
CA SER A 46 -4.67 -5.18 3.44
C SER A 46 -5.77 -5.78 2.56
N THR A 47 -6.67 -6.55 3.17
CA THR A 47 -7.78 -7.25 2.53
C THR A 47 -9.07 -6.44 2.49
N LEU A 48 -9.20 -5.36 3.26
CA LEU A 48 -10.39 -4.50 3.24
C LEU A 48 -10.33 -3.49 2.10
N ASN A 49 -11.52 -3.06 1.67
CA ASN A 49 -11.70 -1.89 0.80
C ASN A 49 -12.69 -0.92 1.45
N PRO A 50 -12.25 0.23 1.97
CA PRO A 50 -10.87 0.74 1.94
C PRO A 50 -9.91 -0.02 2.88
N LYS A 51 -8.61 -0.06 2.52
CA LYS A 51 -7.56 -0.70 3.34
C LYS A 51 -7.29 0.00 4.67
N TYR A 52 -7.50 1.32 4.68
CA TYR A 52 -7.35 2.17 5.86
C TYR A 52 -8.72 2.59 6.36
N VAL A 53 -9.09 2.11 7.55
CA VAL A 53 -10.39 2.37 8.16
C VAL A 53 -10.22 3.27 9.36
N ARG A 54 -10.69 4.52 9.25
CA ARG A 54 -10.71 5.50 10.34
C ARG A 54 -11.61 5.03 11.48
N CYS A 55 -11.03 4.90 12.66
CA CYS A 55 -11.62 4.30 13.85
C CYS A 55 -12.51 5.33 14.59
N PRO A 56 -13.80 5.04 14.84
CA PRO A 56 -14.70 5.91 15.61
C PRO A 56 -14.48 5.83 17.13
N GLY A 57 -13.62 4.93 17.60
CA GLY A 57 -13.35 4.71 19.02
C GLY A 57 -13.44 3.23 19.39
N LYS A 58 -12.66 2.80 20.38
CA LYS A 58 -12.52 1.38 20.75
C LYS A 58 -13.87 0.74 21.15
N ASP A 59 -14.73 1.49 21.81
CA ASP A 59 -15.97 0.99 22.40
C ASP A 59 -17.06 0.70 21.36
N VAL A 60 -16.98 1.34 20.18
CA VAL A 60 -18.00 1.25 19.13
C VAL A 60 -17.45 0.74 17.79
N CYS A 61 -16.13 0.56 17.65
CA CYS A 61 -15.50 0.13 16.41
C CYS A 61 -15.61 -1.40 16.21
N PRO A 62 -16.29 -1.89 15.16
CA PRO A 62 -16.40 -3.33 14.90
C PRO A 62 -15.04 -4.02 14.69
N LEU A 63 -14.07 -3.34 14.07
CA LEU A 63 -12.70 -3.86 13.90
C LEU A 63 -11.95 -3.99 15.23
N CYS A 64 -12.14 -3.06 16.17
CA CYS A 64 -11.58 -3.18 17.52
C CYS A 64 -12.19 -4.36 18.28
N ALA A 65 -13.51 -4.58 18.14
CA ALA A 65 -14.19 -5.70 18.77
C ALA A 65 -13.75 -7.05 18.17
N ALA A 66 -13.59 -7.13 16.86
CA ALA A 66 -13.15 -8.33 16.15
C ALA A 66 -11.68 -8.70 16.43
N ASN A 67 -10.81 -7.70 16.68
CA ASN A 67 -9.41 -7.94 17.01
C ASN A 67 -8.91 -7.03 18.16
N PRO A 68 -9.22 -7.38 19.43
CA PRO A 68 -8.85 -6.56 20.58
C PRO A 68 -7.33 -6.39 20.78
N GLY A 69 -6.52 -7.28 20.20
CA GLY A 69 -5.06 -7.23 20.27
C GLY A 69 -4.41 -6.29 19.24
N LYS A 70 -5.14 -5.91 18.17
CA LYS A 70 -4.64 -5.05 17.10
C LYS A 70 -5.18 -3.62 17.25
N TYR A 71 -4.37 -2.77 17.86
CA TYR A 71 -4.73 -1.36 18.07
C TYR A 71 -4.63 -0.56 16.76
N PRO A 72 -5.59 0.37 16.51
CA PRO A 72 -5.47 1.27 15.39
C PRO A 72 -4.27 2.20 15.56
N GLY A 73 -3.52 2.38 14.47
CA GLY A 73 -2.36 3.26 14.44
C GLY A 73 -2.79 4.72 14.57
N PHE A 74 -2.04 5.49 15.37
CA PHE A 74 -2.24 6.94 15.45
C PHE A 74 -1.46 7.63 14.32
N LYS A 75 -2.18 8.40 13.49
CA LYS A 75 -1.63 9.13 12.35
C LYS A 75 -2.03 10.59 12.42
N ILE A 76 -1.13 11.45 11.99
CA ILE A 76 -1.39 12.87 11.81
C ILE A 76 -1.52 13.09 10.32
N LYS A 77 -2.66 13.65 9.90
CA LYS A 77 -2.91 14.01 8.51
C LYS A 77 -2.95 15.52 8.38
N PHE A 78 -2.32 16.04 7.34
CA PHE A 78 -2.19 17.48 7.09
C PHE A 78 -1.93 17.75 5.62
N ARG A 79 -2.11 19.00 5.22
CA ARG A 79 -1.93 19.47 3.85
C ARG A 79 -0.58 20.15 3.69
N VAL A 80 -0.01 19.96 2.51
CA VAL A 80 1.23 20.60 2.06
C VAL A 80 1.06 21.07 0.63
N PHE A 81 1.69 22.18 0.29
CA PHE A 81 1.86 22.62 -1.08
C PHE A 81 3.16 22.05 -1.65
N ASP A 82 3.06 21.37 -2.79
CA ASP A 82 4.19 20.88 -3.56
C ASP A 82 4.49 21.86 -4.70
N PRO A 83 5.61 22.61 -4.64
CA PRO A 83 5.98 23.59 -5.66
C PRO A 83 6.37 22.94 -6.99
N LYS A 84 6.66 21.63 -7.02
CA LYS A 84 7.08 20.93 -8.24
C LYS A 84 5.93 20.78 -9.23
N ASP A 85 4.71 20.52 -8.73
CA ASP A 85 3.51 20.38 -9.56
C ASP A 85 2.41 21.39 -9.22
N GLN A 86 2.72 22.36 -8.35
CA GLN A 86 1.85 23.47 -7.95
C GLN A 86 0.49 23.00 -7.42
N LYS A 87 0.49 21.95 -6.60
CA LYS A 87 -0.72 21.37 -6.02
C LYS A 87 -0.64 21.22 -4.51
N VAL A 88 -1.80 21.33 -3.87
CA VAL A 88 -1.96 20.91 -2.49
C VAL A 88 -2.16 19.41 -2.42
N LYS A 89 -1.41 18.75 -1.55
CA LYS A 89 -1.42 17.31 -1.33
C LYS A 89 -1.52 17.02 0.15
N PHE A 90 -1.88 15.78 0.46
CA PHE A 90 -2.00 15.31 1.83
C PHE A 90 -0.75 14.56 2.26
N VAL A 91 -0.41 14.67 3.53
CA VAL A 91 0.63 13.89 4.19
C VAL A 91 -0.03 13.10 5.31
N SER A 92 0.42 11.86 5.53
CA SER A 92 0.03 11.02 6.67
C SER A 92 1.28 10.47 7.35
N LEU A 93 1.56 10.90 8.58
CA LEU A 93 2.75 10.48 9.33
C LEU A 93 2.38 9.98 10.73
N ALA A 94 3.23 9.12 11.29
CA ALA A 94 3.12 8.70 12.68
C ALA A 94 3.56 9.84 13.63
N LYS A 95 3.07 9.81 14.88
CA LYS A 95 3.44 10.79 15.92
C LYS A 95 4.94 10.95 16.09
N THR A 96 5.69 9.85 16.10
CA THR A 96 7.15 9.88 16.28
C THR A 96 7.86 10.65 15.16
N HIS A 97 7.34 10.59 13.93
CA HIS A 97 7.90 11.32 12.80
C HIS A 97 7.57 12.81 12.89
N ILE A 98 6.33 13.18 13.28
CA ILE A 98 5.96 14.57 13.53
C ILE A 98 6.80 15.19 14.64
N GLN A 99 7.00 14.47 15.75
CA GLN A 99 7.86 14.93 16.86
C GLN A 99 9.29 15.19 16.39
N LYS A 100 9.83 14.31 15.56
CA LYS A 100 11.17 14.49 15.01
C LYS A 100 11.25 15.72 14.10
N LEU A 101 10.31 15.89 13.17
CA LEU A 101 10.23 17.06 12.31
C LEU A 101 10.12 18.37 13.12
N ASN A 102 9.24 18.38 14.12
CA ASN A 102 9.06 19.55 14.99
C ASN A 102 10.33 19.92 15.76
N THR A 103 11.07 18.93 16.27
CA THR A 103 12.38 19.18 16.90
C THR A 103 13.36 19.82 15.93
N GLU A 104 13.43 19.34 14.68
CA GLU A 104 14.35 19.91 13.68
C GLU A 104 13.94 21.32 13.24
N PHE A 105 12.63 21.58 13.07
CA PHE A 105 12.12 22.92 12.80
C PHE A 105 12.45 23.91 13.92
N ASN A 106 12.29 23.51 15.18
CA ASN A 106 12.63 24.36 16.32
C ASN A 106 14.13 24.60 16.44
N LEU A 107 14.97 23.59 16.18
CA LEU A 107 16.43 23.72 16.21
C LEU A 107 16.97 24.66 15.14
N GLU A 108 16.33 24.71 13.97
CA GLU A 108 16.69 25.63 12.90
C GLU A 108 15.91 26.95 12.94
N GLU A 109 15.04 27.13 13.94
CA GLU A 109 14.14 28.30 14.09
C GLU A 109 13.29 28.58 12.85
N ILE A 110 12.78 27.51 12.22
CA ILE A 110 11.97 27.57 11.00
C ILE A 110 10.50 27.37 11.33
N ASP A 111 9.66 28.28 10.84
CA ASP A 111 8.22 28.05 10.72
C ASP A 111 7.90 27.41 9.36
N PRO A 112 7.49 26.13 9.29
CA PRO A 112 7.25 25.42 8.03
C PRO A 112 5.99 25.90 7.30
N THR A 113 5.15 26.71 7.94
CA THR A 113 3.97 27.34 7.31
C THR A 113 4.32 28.62 6.55
N LYS A 114 5.49 29.18 6.84
CA LYS A 114 5.97 30.44 6.24
C LYS A 114 7.17 30.25 5.33
N ASN A 115 7.81 29.08 5.39
CA ASN A 115 9.05 28.78 4.67
C ASN A 115 8.94 27.42 4.01
N PHE A 116 9.45 27.32 2.78
CA PHE A 116 9.69 26.02 2.17
C PHE A 116 10.73 25.24 3.00
N VAL A 117 10.45 23.97 3.20
CA VAL A 117 11.33 23.03 3.90
C VAL A 117 11.58 21.81 3.02
N THR A 118 12.81 21.31 3.04
CA THR A 118 13.16 20.06 2.35
C THR A 118 13.10 18.91 3.34
N ILE A 119 12.21 17.96 3.08
CA ILE A 119 12.05 16.74 3.86
C ILE A 119 12.88 15.63 3.24
N TYR A 120 13.69 14.98 4.07
CA TYR A 120 14.51 13.83 3.72
C TYR A 120 13.93 12.60 4.41
N ARG A 121 13.81 11.50 3.67
CA ARG A 121 13.47 10.19 4.22
C ARG A 121 14.65 9.24 4.05
N SER A 122 14.95 8.50 5.10
CA SER A 122 15.89 7.39 5.10
C SER A 122 15.21 6.09 5.54
N GLY A 123 15.67 4.95 5.04
CA GLY A 123 15.22 3.61 5.46
C GLY A 123 14.18 3.00 4.54
N LYS A 124 13.99 1.68 4.63
CA LYS A 124 13.19 0.90 3.65
C LYS A 124 11.94 0.26 4.22
N GLY A 125 11.81 0.13 5.54
CA GLY A 125 10.70 -0.51 6.22
C GLY A 125 10.10 0.32 7.36
N ALA A 126 9.03 -0.17 7.96
CA ALA A 126 8.31 0.53 9.02
C ALA A 126 9.16 0.74 10.29
N SER A 127 10.16 -0.11 10.53
CA SER A 127 11.00 -0.10 11.74
C SER A 127 12.25 0.78 11.62
N ASP A 128 12.72 1.09 10.42
CA ASP A 128 13.94 1.86 10.14
C ASP A 128 13.66 3.17 9.38
N THR A 129 12.38 3.46 9.07
CA THR A 129 12.01 4.74 8.45
C THR A 129 12.27 5.90 9.41
N SER A 130 13.02 6.88 8.92
CA SER A 130 13.33 8.11 9.64
C SER A 130 13.15 9.30 8.69
N TYR A 131 12.68 10.41 9.26
CA TYR A 131 12.51 11.68 8.57
C TYR A 131 13.44 12.74 9.15
N SER A 132 13.94 13.64 8.32
CA SER A 132 14.60 14.88 8.76
C SER A 132 14.16 16.02 7.86
N ALA A 133 14.29 17.25 8.34
CA ALA A 133 13.90 18.45 7.63
C ALA A 133 14.98 19.51 7.71
N ARG A 134 15.16 20.27 6.63
CA ARG A 134 16.05 21.44 6.56
C ARG A 134 15.31 22.62 5.96
N ALA A 135 15.70 23.84 6.32
CA ALA A 135 15.29 25.02 5.57
C ALA A 135 15.63 24.82 4.09
N TYR A 136 14.68 25.14 3.21
CA TYR A 136 15.01 25.31 1.82
C TYR A 136 15.84 26.59 1.66
N ARG A 137 17.02 26.46 1.07
CA ARG A 137 17.90 27.60 0.78
C ARG A 137 18.20 27.61 -0.71
N PRO A 138 17.76 28.63 -1.46
CA PRO A 138 18.04 28.73 -2.88
C PRO A 138 19.55 28.91 -3.12
N ASN A 139 20.05 28.38 -4.22
CA ASN A 139 21.44 28.54 -4.66
C ASN A 139 21.56 28.90 -6.16
N GLY A 140 20.44 29.27 -6.79
CA GLY A 140 20.36 29.69 -8.19
C GLY A 140 20.21 28.52 -9.16
N GLN A 141 21.22 27.65 -9.25
CA GLN A 141 21.27 26.59 -10.29
C GLN A 141 20.51 25.31 -9.92
N ASP A 142 20.74 24.76 -8.73
CA ASP A 142 20.14 23.47 -8.32
C ASP A 142 18.87 23.67 -7.46
N LYS A 143 18.75 24.87 -6.89
CA LYS A 143 17.67 25.27 -5.99
C LYS A 143 17.20 26.66 -6.40
N PRO A 144 16.19 26.75 -7.28
CA PRO A 144 15.64 28.03 -7.72
C PRO A 144 14.97 28.76 -6.55
N GLU A 145 14.78 30.06 -6.69
CA GLU A 145 13.99 30.79 -5.70
C GLU A 145 12.51 30.36 -5.79
N LEU A 146 11.94 29.98 -4.65
CA LEU A 146 10.55 29.55 -4.54
C LEU A 146 9.74 30.66 -3.89
N GLN A 147 8.70 31.11 -4.58
CA GLN A 147 7.77 32.11 -4.05
C GLN A 147 6.70 31.42 -3.20
N ILE A 148 6.41 31.99 -2.03
CA ILE A 148 5.27 31.56 -1.22
C ILE A 148 4.00 31.88 -2.02
N PRO A 149 3.15 30.88 -2.32
CA PRO A 149 1.98 31.08 -3.16
C PRO A 149 0.90 31.89 -2.41
N ASN A 150 0.21 32.74 -3.15
CA ASN A 150 -1.13 33.17 -2.76
C ASN A 150 -2.13 32.20 -3.40
N PHE A 151 -2.67 31.27 -2.62
CA PHE A 151 -3.49 30.18 -3.14
C PHE A 151 -4.72 30.68 -3.91
N ASP A 152 -5.36 31.76 -3.44
CA ASP A 152 -6.56 32.32 -4.07
C ASP A 152 -6.22 32.99 -5.41
N GLU A 153 -5.19 33.84 -5.45
CA GLU A 153 -4.77 34.54 -6.67
C GLU A 153 -4.25 33.58 -7.75
N MET A 154 -3.61 32.48 -7.34
CA MET A 154 -3.08 31.46 -8.23
C MET A 154 -4.12 30.43 -8.66
N GLY A 155 -5.35 30.50 -8.13
CA GLY A 155 -6.41 29.52 -8.40
C GLY A 155 -6.05 28.10 -7.94
N ILE A 156 -5.22 27.97 -6.91
CA ILE A 156 -4.80 26.68 -6.36
C ILE A 156 -5.88 26.22 -5.37
N GLU A 157 -6.50 25.07 -5.67
CA GLU A 157 -7.47 24.46 -4.77
C GLU A 157 -6.78 23.94 -3.50
N VAL A 158 -7.31 24.35 -2.34
CA VAL A 158 -6.92 23.82 -1.03
C VAL A 158 -8.01 22.86 -0.56
N PRO A 159 -7.89 21.55 -0.83
CA PRO A 159 -8.95 20.60 -0.51
C PRO A 159 -9.19 20.50 1.00
N SER A 160 -10.42 20.15 1.38
CA SER A 160 -10.78 19.90 2.78
C SER A 160 -10.09 18.64 3.30
N LEU A 161 -9.65 18.68 4.56
CA LEU A 161 -9.10 17.53 5.27
C LEU A 161 -10.21 16.62 5.84
N GLU A 162 -11.46 17.09 5.93
CA GLU A 162 -12.56 16.43 6.63
C GLU A 162 -12.78 14.98 6.20
N GLU A 163 -12.81 14.72 4.90
CA GLU A 163 -12.98 13.36 4.38
C GLU A 163 -11.87 12.42 4.83
N GLN A 164 -10.67 12.93 5.16
CA GLN A 164 -9.51 12.14 5.56
C GLN A 164 -9.42 11.92 7.07
N ILE A 165 -10.13 12.74 7.87
CA ILE A 165 -10.09 12.70 9.34
C ILE A 165 -11.41 12.26 9.98
N THR A 166 -12.52 12.34 9.25
CA THR A 166 -13.83 11.93 9.75
C THR A 166 -13.86 10.41 9.94
N PRO A 167 -14.12 9.92 11.16
CA PRO A 167 -14.23 8.48 11.40
C PRO A 167 -15.30 7.83 10.53
N HIS A 168 -15.06 6.59 10.10
CA HIS A 168 -16.15 5.80 9.51
C HIS A 168 -17.16 5.45 10.59
N THR A 169 -18.43 5.39 10.23
CA THR A 169 -19.47 4.91 11.16
C THR A 169 -19.33 3.41 11.39
N PRO A 170 -19.79 2.89 12.54
CA PRO A 170 -19.79 1.45 12.81
C PRO A 170 -20.47 0.64 11.70
N GLU A 171 -21.57 1.14 11.14
CA GLU A 171 -22.31 0.47 10.07
C GLU A 171 -21.50 0.37 8.77
N ALA A 172 -20.79 1.44 8.41
CA ALA A 172 -19.90 1.44 7.25
C ALA A 172 -18.76 0.42 7.43
N ILE A 173 -18.19 0.37 8.64
CA ILE A 173 -17.11 -0.58 8.96
C ILE A 173 -17.60 -2.02 8.88
N GLN A 174 -18.79 -2.30 9.44
CA GLN A 174 -19.42 -3.62 9.33
C GLN A 174 -19.65 -3.99 7.86
N GLY A 175 -20.14 -3.05 7.05
CA GLY A 175 -20.31 -3.26 5.61
C GLY A 175 -19.01 -3.62 4.88
N PHE A 176 -17.87 -2.99 5.25
CA PHE A 176 -16.57 -3.35 4.68
C PHE A 176 -16.14 -4.78 5.05
N MET A 177 -16.42 -5.19 6.29
CA MET A 177 -16.11 -6.54 6.78
C MET A 177 -17.00 -7.60 6.12
N ASP A 178 -18.29 -7.32 5.99
CA ASP A 178 -19.25 -8.24 5.35
C ASP A 178 -18.95 -8.42 3.86
N ALA A 179 -18.58 -7.33 3.16
CA ALA A 179 -18.17 -7.38 1.77
C ALA A 179 -16.94 -8.26 1.54
N LEU A 180 -15.98 -8.25 2.47
CA LEU A 180 -14.82 -9.14 2.45
C LEU A 180 -15.23 -10.62 2.55
N LEU A 181 -16.13 -10.94 3.50
CA LEU A 181 -16.61 -12.30 3.71
C LEU A 181 -17.42 -12.81 2.50
N ALA A 182 -18.29 -11.96 1.94
CA ALA A 182 -19.07 -12.30 0.76
C ALA A 182 -18.18 -12.58 -0.46
N GLY A 183 -17.15 -11.75 -0.68
CA GLY A 183 -16.18 -11.98 -1.76
C GLY A 183 -15.38 -13.28 -1.60
N ALA A 184 -15.02 -13.64 -0.36
CA ALA A 184 -14.34 -14.90 -0.07
C ALA A 184 -15.23 -16.13 -0.33
N ALA A 185 -16.52 -16.05 0.04
CA ALA A 185 -17.48 -17.12 -0.22
C ALA A 185 -17.69 -17.36 -1.72
N GLN A 186 -17.84 -16.30 -2.51
CA GLN A 186 -18.00 -16.39 -3.96
C GLN A 186 -16.77 -17.02 -4.65
N GLN A 187 -15.55 -16.70 -4.21
CA GLN A 187 -14.34 -17.34 -4.74
C GLN A 187 -14.28 -18.83 -4.42
N GLN A 188 -14.70 -19.24 -3.22
CA GLN A 188 -14.72 -20.64 -2.82
C GLN A 188 -15.76 -21.44 -3.62
N GLU A 189 -16.95 -20.89 -3.85
CA GLU A 189 -17.98 -21.51 -4.69
C GLU A 189 -17.52 -21.63 -6.15
N GLN A 190 -16.89 -20.60 -6.70
CA GLN A 190 -16.36 -20.63 -8.06
C GLN A 190 -15.24 -21.68 -8.20
N PHE A 191 -14.36 -21.80 -7.20
CA PHE A 191 -13.32 -22.83 -7.19
C PHE A 191 -13.91 -24.25 -7.13
N GLN A 192 -14.93 -24.47 -6.30
CA GLN A 192 -15.62 -25.76 -6.23
C GLN A 192 -16.34 -26.13 -7.53
N GLN A 193 -17.00 -25.16 -8.18
CA GLN A 193 -17.64 -25.39 -9.48
C GLN A 193 -16.62 -25.73 -10.57
N MET A 194 -15.46 -25.07 -10.58
CA MET A 194 -14.40 -25.37 -11.54
C MET A 194 -13.83 -26.77 -11.33
N GLN A 195 -13.67 -27.20 -10.07
CA GLN A 195 -13.20 -28.54 -9.73
C GLN A 195 -14.18 -29.62 -10.20
N GLN A 196 -15.48 -29.45 -9.90
CA GLN A 196 -16.52 -30.37 -10.35
C GLN A 196 -16.62 -30.45 -11.88
N GLN A 197 -16.45 -29.33 -12.57
CA GLN A 197 -16.47 -29.31 -14.04
C GLN A 197 -15.25 -30.04 -14.63
N GLN A 198 -14.08 -29.93 -13.99
CA GLN A 198 -12.87 -30.66 -14.40
C GLN A 198 -12.98 -32.17 -14.15
N GLU A 199 -13.59 -32.58 -13.04
CA GLU A 199 -13.88 -33.98 -12.73
C GLU A 199 -14.91 -34.58 -13.72
N GLN A 200 -15.96 -33.84 -14.08
CA GLN A 200 -16.91 -34.26 -15.12
C GLN A 200 -16.24 -34.39 -16.49
N PHE A 201 -15.32 -33.49 -16.85
CA PHE A 201 -14.58 -33.58 -18.11
C PHE A 201 -13.64 -34.80 -18.14
N GLN A 202 -13.02 -35.13 -17.01
CA GLN A 202 -12.19 -36.33 -16.89
C GLN A 202 -13.03 -37.61 -17.00
N GLN A 203 -14.17 -37.70 -16.29
CA GLN A 203 -15.07 -38.87 -16.39
C GLN A 203 -15.68 -39.03 -17.80
N GLY A 204 -16.00 -37.92 -18.49
CA GLY A 204 -16.49 -37.95 -19.87
C GLY A 204 -15.48 -38.51 -20.87
N GLN A 205 -14.16 -38.34 -20.64
CA GLN A 205 -13.13 -38.97 -21.47
C GLN A 205 -12.99 -40.48 -21.19
N TYR A 206 -13.14 -40.93 -19.95
CA TYR A 206 -13.12 -42.37 -19.63
C TYR A 206 -14.32 -43.12 -20.21
N GLN A 207 -15.49 -42.48 -20.34
CA GLN A 207 -16.68 -43.10 -20.94
C GLN A 207 -16.64 -43.17 -22.48
N GLN A 208 -16.00 -42.21 -23.17
CA GLN A 208 -15.83 -42.32 -24.64
C GLN A 208 -14.81 -43.38 -25.06
N GLN A 209 -13.91 -43.81 -24.17
CA GLN A 209 -12.93 -44.85 -24.50
C GLN A 209 -13.45 -46.29 -24.33
N GLN A 210 -14.64 -46.50 -23.71
CA GLN A 210 -15.27 -47.81 -23.59
C GLN A 210 -16.39 -48.08 -24.63
N GLY A 211 -16.66 -47.13 -25.54
CA GLY A 211 -17.81 -47.19 -26.46
C GLY A 211 -17.59 -47.80 -27.84
N GLN A 212 -16.37 -48.20 -28.23
CA GLN A 212 -16.12 -48.77 -29.56
C GLN A 212 -15.20 -49.99 -29.51
N PHE A 213 -15.76 -51.14 -29.16
CA PHE A 213 -15.22 -52.45 -29.56
C PHE A 213 -16.18 -53.09 -30.56
N PRO A 214 -15.85 -53.22 -31.85
CA PRO A 214 -16.44 -54.25 -32.69
C PRO A 214 -15.72 -55.59 -32.45
N PRO A 215 -16.42 -56.74 -32.54
CA PRO A 215 -15.81 -58.04 -32.37
C PRO A 215 -15.17 -58.46 -33.70
N GLN A 216 -13.87 -58.72 -33.71
CA GLN A 216 -13.25 -59.88 -34.39
C GLN A 216 -11.72 -59.77 -34.34
N GLY A 217 -11.10 -60.92 -34.09
CA GLY A 217 -9.68 -61.01 -33.85
C GLY A 217 -8.81 -60.76 -35.08
N GLN A 218 -7.57 -60.38 -34.79
CA GLN A 218 -6.39 -60.86 -35.50
C GLN A 218 -5.17 -60.53 -34.64
N GLN A 219 -4.37 -61.57 -34.39
CA GLN A 219 -3.04 -61.46 -33.80
C GLN A 219 -2.17 -60.57 -34.69
N PHE A 220 -1.55 -59.55 -34.11
CA PHE A 220 -0.27 -59.06 -34.61
C PHE A 220 0.66 -58.82 -33.43
N GLN A 221 1.68 -59.67 -33.37
CA GLN A 221 2.90 -59.43 -32.61
C GLN A 221 3.59 -58.20 -33.20
N GLN A 222 3.92 -57.22 -32.36
CA GLN A 222 5.14 -56.44 -32.58
C GLN A 222 5.68 -55.96 -31.24
N GLN A 223 6.87 -56.49 -30.92
CA GLN A 223 7.72 -56.02 -29.85
C GLN A 223 8.22 -54.60 -30.18
N GLY A 224 7.80 -53.63 -29.38
CA GLY A 224 8.41 -52.30 -29.33
C GLY A 224 8.89 -52.05 -27.90
N GLN A 225 10.20 -52.17 -27.69
CA GLN A 225 10.86 -51.83 -26.43
C GLN A 225 10.72 -50.32 -26.17
N PHE A 226 10.04 -49.94 -25.09
CA PHE A 226 10.08 -48.58 -24.58
C PHE A 226 11.30 -48.41 -23.67
N GLN A 227 12.24 -47.57 -24.12
CA GLN A 227 13.29 -46.99 -23.29
C GLN A 227 12.65 -46.10 -22.22
N GLN A 228 13.00 -46.36 -20.96
CA GLN A 228 12.74 -45.45 -19.85
C GLN A 228 13.59 -44.19 -20.00
N GLN A 229 12.96 -43.02 -20.03
CA GLN A 229 13.63 -41.74 -19.86
C GLN A 229 13.08 -41.08 -18.59
N ASN A 230 13.68 -41.45 -17.46
CA ASN A 230 13.57 -40.69 -16.21
C ASN A 230 14.57 -39.52 -16.29
N GLY A 231 14.06 -38.30 -16.39
CA GLY A 231 14.86 -37.07 -16.41
C GLY A 231 14.46 -36.13 -15.28
N PHE A 232 14.92 -36.41 -14.06
CA PHE A 232 15.12 -35.39 -13.04
C PHE A 232 16.53 -34.81 -13.23
N PRO A 233 16.71 -33.48 -13.33
CA PRO A 233 18.06 -32.91 -13.22
C PRO A 233 18.49 -32.86 -11.74
N PRO A 234 19.74 -33.24 -11.42
CA PRO A 234 20.27 -33.21 -10.07
C PRO A 234 20.60 -31.78 -9.60
N ALA A 235 20.43 -31.57 -8.30
CA ALA A 235 20.93 -30.41 -7.57
C ALA A 235 22.47 -30.45 -7.50
N ASN A 236 23.12 -29.37 -7.94
CA ASN A 236 24.54 -29.16 -7.70
C ASN A 236 24.76 -28.69 -6.26
N GLN A 237 25.48 -29.52 -5.49
CA GLN A 237 26.32 -29.09 -4.37
C GLN A 237 27.67 -28.64 -4.93
N ASP A 238 28.09 -27.42 -4.60
CA ASP A 238 29.38 -27.12 -3.94
C ASP A 238 29.78 -25.65 -4.20
N GLN A 239 29.73 -24.85 -3.14
CA GLN A 239 30.81 -23.92 -2.82
C GLN A 239 30.74 -23.56 -1.33
N GLN A 240 31.57 -24.27 -0.57
CA GLN A 240 31.91 -23.95 0.81
C GLN A 240 32.70 -22.64 0.85
N GLY A 241 32.00 -21.55 1.17
CA GLY A 241 32.59 -20.27 1.56
C GLY A 241 32.75 -20.19 3.07
N GLN A 242 34.01 -20.25 3.49
CA GLN A 242 34.57 -20.06 4.83
C GLN A 242 33.76 -19.15 5.79
N THR A 243 33.32 -19.71 6.91
CA THR A 243 32.92 -18.94 8.09
C THR A 243 34.17 -18.59 8.91
N SER A 244 34.66 -17.37 8.74
CA SER A 244 35.68 -16.78 9.61
C SER A 244 35.01 -16.32 10.91
N GLY A 245 35.22 -17.09 11.99
CA GLY A 245 34.87 -16.68 13.34
C GLY A 245 35.67 -15.45 13.75
N ARG A 246 34.97 -14.37 14.10
CA ARG A 246 35.54 -13.26 14.86
C ARG A 246 35.06 -13.37 16.31
N LYS A 247 35.93 -13.92 17.15
CA LYS A 247 35.93 -13.66 18.59
C LYS A 247 36.21 -12.17 18.79
N LEU A 248 35.34 -11.48 19.53
CA LEU A 248 35.70 -10.23 20.20
C LEU A 248 36.23 -10.60 21.59
N PRO A 249 37.43 -10.14 21.98
CA PRO A 249 37.78 -9.99 23.38
C PRO A 249 37.47 -8.54 23.83
N PHE A 250 36.99 -8.45 25.08
CA PHE A 250 36.69 -7.26 25.88
C PHE A 250 35.35 -6.55 25.62
#